data_AF-A0A016VT49-F1
#
_entry.id   AF-A0A016VT49-F1
#
_cell.length_a   1.000
_cell.length_b   1.000
_cell.length_c   1.000
_cell.angle_alpha   90.00
_cell.angle_beta   90.00
_cell.angle_gamma   90.00
#
_symmetry.space_group_name_H-M   'P 1'
#
loop_
_entity.id
_entity.type
_entity.pdbx_description
1 polymer ?
#
loop_
_entity_poly.entity_id
_entity_poly.type
_entity_poly.pdbx_seq_one_letter_code
_entity_poly.pdbx_strand_id
1 'polypeptide(L)'
;MEHRISVMDMRMLWCMGGTTQLDRICNQNMRVRVGVAAIANKLREARVRWFGHVLRAKGDKICKIGFDLEVPEKGPKGRPKKR
;
A
#
# COMPACT_ATOMS: atom_id res chain seq x y z
N MET A 1 5.54 -1.13 4.29
CA MET A 1 5.19 -1.70 2.96
C MET A 1 5.53 -0.72 1.84
N GLU A 2 5.07 0.53 1.91
CA GLU A 2 5.26 1.54 0.86
C GLU A 2 6.73 1.83 0.52
N HIS A 3 7.61 1.87 1.53
CA HIS A 3 9.04 2.08 1.31
C HIS A 3 9.69 1.00 0.42
N ARG A 4 9.41 -0.29 0.70
CA ARG A 4 9.95 -1.41 -0.09
C ARG A 4 9.48 -1.36 -1.54
N ILE A 5 8.21 -1.00 -1.75
CA ILE A 5 7.64 -0.84 -3.09
C ILE A 5 8.31 0.35 -3.79
N SER A 6 8.52 1.48 -3.11
CA SER A 6 9.21 2.63 -3.69
C SER A 6 10.65 2.32 -4.12
N VAL A 7 11.38 1.51 -3.35
CA VAL A 7 12.73 1.07 -3.72
C VAL A 7 12.69 0.18 -4.96
N MET A 8 11.77 -0.78 -5.02
CA MET A 8 11.63 -1.69 -6.15
C MET A 8 11.19 -0.96 -7.43
N ASP A 9 10.26 -0.01 -7.29
CA ASP A 9 9.80 0.89 -8.35
C ASP A 9 10.95 1.70 -8.94
N MET A 10 11.77 2.36 -8.12
CA MET A 10 12.94 3.09 -8.61
C MET A 10 13.95 2.17 -9.30
N ARG A 11 14.16 0.96 -8.78
CA ARG A 11 15.07 -0.02 -9.41
C ARG A 11 14.57 -0.45 -10.79
N MET A 12 13.27 -0.67 -10.95
CA MET A 12 12.68 -0.99 -12.25
C MET A 12 12.75 0.18 -13.24
N LEU A 13 12.50 1.41 -12.78
CA LEU A 13 12.64 2.61 -13.61
C LEU A 13 14.08 2.81 -14.09
N TRP A 14 15.06 2.56 -13.22
CA TRP A 14 16.48 2.62 -13.58
C TRP A 14 16.86 1.57 -14.62
N CYS A 15 16.44 0.31 -14.43
CA CYS A 15 16.67 -0.75 -15.41
C CYS A 15 16.05 -0.40 -16.77
N MET A 16 14.83 0.13 -16.79
CA MET A 16 14.12 0.47 -18.02
C MET A 16 14.76 1.66 -18.76
N GLY A 17 15.21 2.67 -18.03
CA GLY A 17 15.83 3.85 -18.62
C GLY A 17 17.33 3.74 -18.85
N GLY A 18 17.92 2.55 -18.72
CA GLY A 18 19.37 2.32 -18.87
C GLY A 18 20.22 3.21 -17.97
N THR A 19 19.65 3.67 -16.85
CA THR A 19 20.28 4.66 -15.99
C THR A 19 21.15 3.96 -14.95
N THR A 20 22.41 4.32 -14.94
CA THR A 20 23.43 3.79 -14.03
C THR A 20 23.59 4.71 -12.82
N GLN A 21 24.25 4.21 -11.78
CA GLN A 21 24.55 5.02 -10.61
C GLN A 21 25.46 6.22 -10.90
N LEU A 22 26.21 6.19 -12.01
CA LEU A 22 27.09 7.27 -12.45
C LEU A 22 26.33 8.49 -12.97
N ASP A 23 25.10 8.30 -13.45
CA ASP A 23 24.28 9.38 -13.98
C ASP A 23 23.83 10.37 -12.89
N ARG A 24 23.91 9.97 -11.61
CA ARG A 24 23.54 10.77 -10.42
C ARG A 24 22.17 11.46 -10.54
N ILE A 25 21.26 10.88 -11.33
CA ILE A 25 19.91 11.39 -11.54
C ILE A 25 19.09 11.13 -10.29
N CYS A 26 18.47 12.18 -9.74
CA CYS A 26 17.62 12.01 -8.57
C CYS A 26 16.33 11.24 -8.92
N ASN A 27 15.73 10.61 -7.91
CA ASN A 27 14.57 9.77 -8.10
C ASN A 27 13.37 10.50 -8.74
N GLN A 28 13.14 11.76 -8.37
CA GLN A 28 12.11 12.61 -8.97
C GLN A 28 12.37 12.86 -10.46
N ASN A 29 13.60 13.21 -10.84
CA ASN A 29 13.95 13.49 -12.23
C ASN A 29 13.82 12.23 -13.10
N MET A 30 14.16 11.06 -12.57
CA MET A 30 13.98 9.81 -13.30
C MET A 30 12.51 9.53 -13.60
N ARG A 31 11.62 9.81 -12.66
CA ARG A 31 10.16 9.67 -12.83
C ARG A 31 9.60 10.65 -13.85
N VAL A 32 10.06 11.89 -13.83
CA VAL A 32 9.69 12.91 -14.84
C VAL A 32 10.15 12.48 -16.22
N ARG A 33 11.38 11.97 -16.34
CA ARG A 33 11.95 11.47 -17.60
C ARG A 33 11.13 10.33 -18.22
N VAL A 34 10.67 9.40 -17.39
CA VAL A 34 9.83 8.26 -17.83
C VAL A 34 8.34 8.66 -17.96
N GLY A 35 7.93 9.80 -17.39
CA GLY A 35 6.56 10.29 -17.43
C GLY A 35 5.59 9.57 -16.48
N VAL A 36 6.09 8.98 -15.39
CA VAL A 36 5.29 8.16 -14.46
C VAL A 36 5.17 8.77 -13.06
N ALA A 37 3.97 8.71 -12.49
CA ALA A 37 3.74 9.04 -11.09
C ALA A 37 4.27 7.94 -10.16
N ALA A 38 4.55 8.26 -8.90
CA ALA A 38 5.02 7.27 -7.95
C ALA A 38 3.99 6.17 -7.68
N ILE A 39 4.41 4.91 -7.77
CA ILE A 39 3.52 3.76 -7.53
C ILE A 39 2.92 3.79 -6.12
N ALA A 40 3.66 4.31 -5.13
CA ALA A 40 3.16 4.51 -3.78
C ALA A 40 1.95 5.46 -3.75
N ASN A 41 1.92 6.49 -4.60
CA ASN A 41 0.77 7.38 -4.73
C ASN A 41 -0.43 6.64 -5.33
N LYS A 42 -0.22 5.78 -6.33
CA LYS A 42 -1.30 4.96 -6.93
C LYS A 42 -1.86 3.93 -5.95
N LEU A 43 -1.00 3.31 -5.14
CA LEU A 43 -1.44 2.43 -4.06
C LEU A 43 -2.23 3.19 -2.99
N ARG A 44 -1.82 4.41 -2.65
CA ARG A 44 -2.56 5.28 -1.74
C ARG A 44 -3.93 5.65 -2.32
N GLU A 45 -3.99 6.05 -3.58
CA GLU A 45 -5.23 6.35 -4.30
C GLU A 45 -6.17 5.14 -4.32
N ALA A 46 -5.67 3.95 -4.64
CA ALA A 46 -6.46 2.71 -4.67
C ALA A 46 -7.03 2.35 -3.29
N ARG A 47 -6.23 2.49 -2.22
CA ARG A 47 -6.71 2.27 -0.85
C ARG A 47 -7.80 3.27 -0.47
N VAL A 48 -7.63 4.56 -0.77
CA VAL A 48 -8.65 5.56 -0.49
C VAL A 48 -9.94 5.27 -1.26
N ARG A 49 -9.84 4.88 -2.54
CA ARG A 49 -11.00 4.43 -3.33
C ARG A 49 -11.69 3.22 -2.70
N TRP A 50 -10.92 2.24 -2.23
CA TRP A 50 -11.44 1.08 -1.54
C TRP A 50 -12.16 1.46 -0.23
N PHE A 51 -11.56 2.30 0.62
CA PHE A 51 -12.22 2.80 1.82
C PHE A 51 -13.50 3.56 1.49
N GLY A 52 -13.48 4.44 0.48
CA GLY A 52 -14.69 5.13 0.03
C GLY A 52 -15.76 4.17 -0.47
N HIS A 53 -15.37 3.08 -1.14
CA HIS A 53 -16.28 2.03 -1.56
C HIS A 53 -16.91 1.31 -0.37
N VAL A 54 -16.10 0.94 0.64
CA VAL A 54 -16.57 0.30 1.87
C VAL A 54 -17.51 1.24 2.64
N LEU A 55 -17.17 2.51 2.80
CA LEU A 55 -18.01 3.49 3.52
C LEU A 55 -19.36 3.75 2.85
N ARG A 56 -19.44 3.66 1.52
CA ARG A 56 -20.70 3.78 0.75
C ARG A 56 -21.45 2.46 0.60
N ALA A 57 -20.85 1.34 1.01
CA ALA A 57 -21.50 0.05 0.96
C ALA A 57 -22.67 0.00 1.96
N LYS A 58 -23.79 -0.60 1.55
CA LYS A 58 -24.91 -0.89 2.44
C LYS A 58 -24.46 -1.87 3.54
N GLY A 59 -25.07 -1.76 4.73
CA GLY A 59 -24.69 -2.51 5.93
C GLY A 59 -24.82 -4.03 5.84
N ASP A 60 -25.51 -4.55 4.82
CA ASP A 60 -25.63 -5.98 4.54
C ASP A 60 -24.43 -6.54 3.75
N LYS A 61 -23.56 -5.68 3.21
CA LYS A 61 -22.37 -6.14 2.48
C LYS A 61 -21.28 -6.59 3.44
N ILE A 62 -20.68 -7.74 3.16
CA ILE A 62 -19.58 -8.35 3.93
C ILE A 62 -18.45 -7.33 4.21
N CYS A 63 -18.08 -6.52 3.22
CA CYS A 63 -17.03 -5.52 3.39
C CYS A 63 -17.37 -4.44 4.43
N LYS A 64 -18.65 -4.07 4.58
CA LYS A 64 -19.13 -3.08 5.55
C LYS A 64 -19.23 -3.70 6.93
N ILE A 65 -19.84 -4.89 7.03
CA ILE A 65 -19.93 -5.68 8.27
C ILE A 65 -18.54 -5.93 8.86
N GLY A 66 -17.59 -6.42 8.04
CA GLY A 66 -16.23 -6.69 8.51
C GLY A 66 -15.43 -5.44 8.87
N PHE A 67 -15.77 -4.28 8.28
CA PHE A 67 -15.16 -3.00 8.63
C PHE A 67 -15.72 -2.44 9.94
N ASP A 68 -17.02 -2.59 10.19
CA ASP A 68 -17.69 -2.11 11.41
C ASP A 68 -17.59 -3.10 12.59
N LEU A 69 -17.04 -4.31 12.36
CA LEU A 69 -16.90 -5.34 13.38
C LEU A 69 -15.86 -4.92 14.44
N GLU A 70 -16.34 -4.62 15.65
CA GLU A 70 -15.48 -4.54 16.83
C GLU A 70 -15.04 -5.94 17.23
N VAL A 71 -13.76 -6.24 17.00
CA VAL A 71 -13.17 -7.50 17.45
C VAL A 71 -12.90 -7.36 18.95
N PRO A 72 -13.48 -8.20 19.83
CA PRO A 72 -13.14 -8.18 21.25
C PRO A 72 -11.63 -8.35 21.38
N GLU A 73 -11.00 -7.53 22.22
CA GLU A 73 -9.55 -7.56 22.41
C GLU A 73 -9.11 -9.00 22.69
N LYS A 74 -8.02 -9.40 22.02
CA LYS A 74 -7.45 -10.73 22.23
C LYS A 74 -7.17 -10.88 23.72
N GLY A 75 -7.79 -11.90 24.34
CA GLY A 75 -7.53 -12.25 25.73
C GLY A 75 -6.03 -12.44 26.00
N PRO A 76 -5.58 -12.35 27.26
CA PRO A 76 -4.17 -12.38 27.61
C PRO A 76 -3.48 -13.59 26.95
N LYS A 77 -2.38 -13.33 26.24
CA LYS A 77 -1.55 -14.39 25.64
C LYS A 77 -1.13 -15.35 26.75
N GLY A 78 -1.73 -16.54 26.76
CA GLY A 78 -1.53 -17.50 27.83
C GLY A 78 -2.14 -18.86 27.52
N ARG A 79 -1.77 -19.86 28.31
CA ARG A 79 -2.26 -21.23 28.18
C ARG A 79 -3.75 -21.28 28.56
N PRO A 80 -4.61 -21.96 27.78
CA PRO A 80 -6.01 -22.19 28.16
C PRO A 80 -6.07 -22.84 29.55
N LYS A 81 -6.97 -22.35 30.42
CA LYS A 81 -7.14 -22.90 31.77
C LYS A 81 -7.67 -24.33 31.63
N LYS A 82 -6.94 -25.31 32.19
CA LYS A 82 -7.40 -26.70 32.24
C LYS A 82 -8.62 -26.79 33.15
N ARG A 83 -9.64 -27.51 32.65
CA ARG A 83 -10.89 -27.80 33.34
C ARG A 83 -10.68 -28.84 34.41
#